data_AF-A0AAD9SVY9-F1
#
_entry.id   AF-A0AAD9SVY9-F1
#
_cell.length_a   1.000
_cell.length_b   1.000
_cell.length_c   1.000
_cell.angle_alpha   90.00
_cell.angle_beta   90.00
_cell.angle_gamma   90.00
#
_symmetry.space_group_name_H-M   'P 1'
#
loop_
_entity.id
_entity.type
_entity.pdbx_description
1 polymer ?
#
loop_
_entity_poly.entity_id
_entity_poly.type
_entity_poly.pdbx_seq_one_letter_code
_entity_poly.pdbx_strand_id
1 'polypeptide(L)'
;MPRGGLARATNGSLAVTNGREIIPVVNKLLSLPFILKIATKDWHPQDHISFASNHAGKRPFVDTTTIFNPCNRAESYESRLWPDHCIQDTPGAALVSELQVEKLDRVVEKGKRREVEMYSAFYDPLQSPRCSDSGLAEALVEEGITDVYVVGLAFDYCVKATAVDARKEGYATVVVRDGTRAVDAGNWEKVCGELEGLGIGVVGVESEEVKRVGRDEF
;
A
#
# COMPACT_ATOMS: atom_id res chain seq x y z
N MET A 1 20.99 26.66 -9.56
CA MET A 1 20.52 26.09 -8.29
C MET A 1 19.96 24.70 -8.57
N PRO A 2 20.46 23.61 -7.95
CA PRO A 2 20.00 22.28 -8.30
C PRO A 2 18.69 21.94 -7.56
N ARG A 3 17.71 21.45 -8.30
CA ARG A 3 16.41 20.96 -7.81
C ARG A 3 16.61 19.54 -7.25
N GLY A 4 16.41 19.34 -5.95
CA GLY A 4 16.52 18.04 -5.29
C GLY A 4 15.15 17.45 -4.99
N GLY A 5 14.75 16.41 -5.72
CA GLY A 5 13.63 15.51 -5.39
C GLY A 5 14.19 14.12 -5.08
N LEU A 6 13.69 13.46 -4.05
CA LEU A 6 14.08 12.09 -3.75
C LEU A 6 13.29 11.13 -4.64
N ALA A 7 13.92 10.71 -5.73
CA ALA A 7 14.05 9.30 -6.13
C ALA A 7 14.80 9.22 -7.46
N ARG A 8 16.12 9.47 -7.44
CA ARG A 8 17.00 8.77 -8.37
C ARG A 8 16.88 7.27 -8.04
N ALA A 9 16.83 6.44 -9.08
CA ALA A 9 16.46 5.02 -9.09
C ALA A 9 17.31 4.03 -8.23
N THR A 10 17.99 4.52 -7.19
CA THR A 10 18.83 3.76 -6.25
C THR A 10 18.85 4.37 -4.84
N ASN A 11 18.15 5.50 -4.59
CA ASN A 11 18.39 6.36 -3.40
C ASN A 11 17.12 6.78 -2.62
N GLY A 12 15.96 6.14 -2.84
CA GLY A 12 14.84 6.25 -1.90
C GLY A 12 15.21 5.57 -0.58
N SER A 13 14.84 6.14 0.57
CA SER A 13 15.23 5.58 1.88
C SER A 13 14.70 4.17 2.13
N LEU A 14 13.57 3.81 1.49
CA LEU A 14 12.97 2.47 1.47
C LEU A 14 12.75 1.99 0.02
N ALA A 15 13.81 1.99 -0.80
CA ALA A 15 13.70 1.54 -2.19
C ALA A 15 13.44 0.03 -2.30
N VAL A 16 12.34 -0.36 -2.92
CA VAL A 16 12.04 -1.76 -3.27
C VAL A 16 12.82 -2.15 -4.53
N THR A 17 13.51 -3.29 -4.50
CA THR A 17 14.26 -3.83 -5.64
C THR A 17 13.35 -3.92 -6.87
N ASN A 18 13.79 -3.34 -7.99
CA ASN A 18 13.04 -3.29 -9.25
C ASN A 18 11.65 -2.62 -9.15
N GLY A 19 11.39 -1.85 -8.09
CA GLY A 19 10.08 -1.26 -7.83
C GLY A 19 9.58 -0.32 -8.93
N ARG A 20 10.48 0.35 -9.67
CA ARG A 20 10.10 1.23 -10.79
C ARG A 20 9.63 0.48 -12.04
N GLU A 21 9.94 -0.81 -12.18
CA GLU A 21 9.52 -1.61 -13.35
C GLU A 21 8.01 -1.82 -13.40
N ILE A 22 7.29 -1.61 -12.31
CA ILE A 22 5.82 -1.74 -12.28
C ILE A 22 5.13 -0.57 -12.98
N ILE A 23 5.80 0.58 -13.11
CA ILE A 23 5.16 1.84 -13.53
C ILE A 23 4.50 1.72 -14.92
N PRO A 24 5.13 1.12 -15.95
CA PRO A 24 4.45 0.90 -17.24
C PRO A 24 3.18 0.05 -17.11
N VAL A 25 3.20 -0.98 -16.26
CA VAL A 25 2.03 -1.84 -16.02
C VAL A 25 0.93 -1.06 -15.28
N VAL A 26 1.27 -0.30 -14.25
CA VAL A 26 0.32 0.55 -13.53
C VAL A 26 -0.30 1.60 -14.45
N ASN A 27 0.49 2.27 -15.30
CA ASN A 27 -0.03 3.22 -16.28
C ASN A 27 -0.93 2.55 -17.35
N LYS A 28 -0.63 1.30 -17.74
CA LYS A 28 -1.52 0.50 -18.59
C LYS A 28 -2.86 0.25 -17.89
N LEU A 29 -2.85 -0.16 -16.63
CA LEU A 29 -4.06 -0.38 -15.83
C LEU A 29 -4.87 0.90 -15.62
N LEU A 30 -4.22 2.04 -15.35
CA LEU A 30 -4.88 3.35 -15.26
C LEU A 30 -5.58 3.76 -16.56
N SER A 31 -5.21 3.18 -17.69
CA SER A 31 -5.85 3.43 -18.99
C SER A 31 -7.10 2.58 -19.23
N LEU A 32 -7.36 1.57 -18.38
CA LEU A 32 -8.59 0.78 -18.44
C LEU A 32 -9.77 1.59 -17.85
N PRO A 33 -11.01 1.27 -18.25
CA PRO A 33 -12.20 2.01 -17.83
C PRO A 33 -12.67 1.57 -16.44
N PHE A 34 -11.78 1.60 -15.44
CA PHE A 34 -12.18 1.49 -14.04
C PHE A 34 -13.10 2.65 -13.66
N ILE A 35 -14.15 2.35 -12.89
CA ILE A 35 -15.08 3.34 -12.34
C ILE A 35 -14.35 4.35 -11.45
N LEU A 36 -13.39 3.87 -10.65
CA LEU A 36 -12.63 4.68 -9.70
C LEU A 36 -11.15 4.23 -9.65
N LYS A 37 -10.23 5.19 -9.77
CA LYS A 37 -8.78 5.00 -9.76
C LYS A 37 -8.16 5.81 -8.63
N ILE A 38 -7.71 5.11 -7.59
CA ILE A 38 -7.17 5.73 -6.37
C ILE A 38 -5.68 5.43 -6.25
N ALA A 39 -4.87 6.46 -6.05
CA ALA A 39 -3.51 6.29 -5.56
C ALA A 39 -3.49 6.43 -4.04
N THR A 40 -2.62 5.65 -3.39
CA THR A 40 -2.38 5.74 -1.96
C THR A 40 -0.96 6.23 -1.70
N LYS A 41 -0.77 7.01 -0.65
CA LYS A 41 0.53 7.54 -0.23
C LYS A 41 0.74 7.24 1.25
N ASP A 42 1.88 6.66 1.59
CA ASP A 42 2.40 6.79 2.95
C ASP A 42 2.72 8.26 3.23
N TRP A 43 2.31 8.72 4.41
CA TRP A 43 2.34 10.13 4.78
C TRP A 43 2.64 10.28 6.28
N HIS A 44 3.86 9.90 6.65
CA HIS A 44 4.25 9.72 8.05
C HIS A 44 4.78 11.00 8.69
N PRO A 45 4.42 11.32 9.94
CA PRO A 45 5.15 12.32 10.71
C PRO A 45 6.61 11.90 10.93
N GLN A 46 7.51 12.85 11.14
CA GLN A 46 8.95 12.57 11.32
C GLN A 46 9.22 11.60 12.50
N ASP A 47 8.38 11.62 13.53
CA ASP A 47 8.50 10.81 14.74
C ASP A 47 7.60 9.57 14.74
N HIS A 48 7.24 9.06 13.55
CA HIS A 48 6.38 7.88 13.40
C HIS A 48 6.98 6.63 14.05
N ILE A 49 6.13 5.84 14.72
CA ILE A 49 6.52 4.66 15.51
C ILE A 49 7.18 3.56 14.67
N SER A 50 6.97 3.54 13.35
CA SER A 50 7.57 2.52 12.49
C SER A 50 9.01 2.82 12.11
N PHE A 51 9.53 4.01 12.37
CA PHE A 51 10.90 4.36 12.02
C PHE A 51 11.89 3.88 13.08
N ALA A 52 12.90 3.12 12.67
CA ALA A 52 13.96 2.63 13.55
C ALA A 52 14.72 3.76 14.26
N SER A 53 14.83 4.93 13.65
CA SER A 53 15.45 6.13 14.24
C SER A 53 14.76 6.59 15.53
N ASN A 54 13.48 6.29 15.69
CA ASN A 54 12.67 6.62 16.87
C ASN A 54 12.76 5.56 17.99
N HIS A 55 13.58 4.52 17.81
CA HIS A 55 13.81 3.47 18.81
C HIS A 55 15.29 3.28 19.10
N ALA A 56 15.71 3.57 20.33
CA ALA A 56 17.11 3.54 20.73
C ALA A 56 17.77 2.17 20.45
N GLY A 57 18.85 2.18 19.67
CA GLY A 57 19.66 0.99 19.35
C GLY A 57 19.01 0.01 18.36
N LYS A 58 17.87 0.34 17.77
CA LYS A 58 17.19 -0.52 16.78
C LYS A 58 17.69 -0.24 15.36
N ARG A 59 17.59 -1.26 14.51
CA ARG A 59 18.04 -1.26 13.12
C ARG A 59 16.85 -1.45 12.18
N PRO A 60 16.77 -0.66 11.09
CA PRO A 60 15.74 -0.83 10.08
C PRO A 60 15.87 -2.20 9.40
N PHE A 61 14.78 -2.72 8.84
CA PHE A 61 14.67 -4.01 8.15
C PHE A 61 14.84 -5.26 9.03
N VAL A 62 15.50 -5.15 10.19
CA VAL A 62 15.89 -6.30 11.02
C VAL A 62 15.09 -6.39 12.30
N ASP A 63 14.91 -5.27 13.00
CA ASP A 63 14.26 -5.29 14.30
C ASP A 63 12.75 -5.06 14.18
N THR A 64 12.02 -5.47 15.22
CA THR A 64 10.58 -5.18 15.39
C THR A 64 10.37 -4.35 16.66
N THR A 65 9.17 -3.80 16.76
CA THR A 65 8.64 -3.17 17.96
C THR A 65 7.20 -3.60 18.21
N THR A 66 6.81 -3.63 19.48
CA THR A 66 5.43 -3.83 19.90
C THR A 66 4.69 -2.50 19.84
N ILE A 67 3.66 -2.41 19.01
CA ILE A 67 2.78 -1.25 18.93
C ILE A 67 1.53 -1.56 19.76
N PHE A 68 1.28 -0.73 20.77
CA PHE A 68 0.08 -0.83 21.62
C PHE A 68 -1.00 0.10 21.10
N ASN A 69 -2.26 -0.35 21.17
CA ASN A 69 -3.39 0.52 20.91
C ASN A 69 -3.38 1.70 21.90
N PRO A 70 -3.31 2.96 21.44
CA PRO A 70 -3.26 4.13 22.32
C PRO A 70 -4.49 4.29 23.22
N CYS A 71 -5.63 3.75 22.80
CA CYS A 71 -6.90 3.81 23.53
C CYS A 71 -7.18 2.53 24.35
N ASN A 72 -6.47 1.42 24.07
CA ASN A 72 -6.64 0.15 24.76
C ASN A 72 -5.33 -0.65 24.82
N ARG A 73 -4.54 -0.44 25.85
CA ARG A 73 -3.21 -1.07 25.97
C ARG A 73 -3.23 -2.61 26.11
N ALA A 74 -4.40 -3.24 26.23
CA ALA A 74 -4.52 -4.71 26.17
C ALA A 74 -4.42 -5.26 24.73
N GLU A 75 -4.64 -4.42 23.71
CA GLU A 75 -4.47 -4.76 22.31
C GLU A 75 -3.12 -4.25 21.79
N SER A 76 -2.37 -5.11 21.14
CA SER A 76 -1.06 -4.78 20.55
C SER A 76 -0.72 -5.70 19.39
N TYR A 77 0.20 -5.27 18.54
CA TYR A 77 0.75 -6.08 17.46
C TYR A 77 2.24 -5.80 17.29
N GLU A 78 2.96 -6.80 16.75
CA GLU A 78 4.35 -6.61 16.34
C GLU A 78 4.41 -5.97 14.95
N SER A 79 5.29 -4.99 14.78
CA SER A 79 5.59 -4.41 13.47
C SER A 79 7.09 -4.31 13.22
N ARG A 80 7.46 -4.46 11.94
CA ARG A 80 8.80 -4.22 11.41
C ARG A 80 9.18 -2.75 11.58
N LEU A 81 10.41 -2.49 12.00
CA LEU A 81 10.99 -1.15 11.96
C LEU A 81 11.65 -0.88 10.61
N TRP A 82 11.40 0.31 10.07
CA TRP A 82 11.82 0.78 8.75
C TRP A 82 12.81 1.94 8.86
N PRO A 83 13.59 2.23 7.81
CA PRO A 83 14.27 3.52 7.74
C PRO A 83 13.23 4.63 7.64
N ASP A 84 13.57 5.86 8.02
CA ASP A 84 12.71 7.03 7.82
C ASP A 84 12.33 7.15 6.34
N HIS A 85 11.04 7.13 6.02
CA HIS A 85 10.53 7.15 4.65
C HIS A 85 9.19 7.85 4.58
N CYS A 86 8.83 8.33 3.38
CA CYS A 86 7.53 8.94 3.12
C CYS A 86 7.10 9.99 4.17
N ILE A 87 8.06 10.78 4.65
CA ILE A 87 7.81 11.82 5.66
C ILE A 87 6.97 12.94 5.04
N GLN A 88 5.97 13.40 5.79
CA GLN A 88 5.06 14.48 5.41
C GLN A 88 5.80 15.70 4.86
N ASP A 89 5.29 16.24 3.76
CA ASP A 89 5.79 17.44 3.09
C ASP A 89 7.24 17.35 2.58
N THR A 90 7.81 16.14 2.51
CA THR A 90 9.12 15.91 1.90
C THR A 90 8.99 15.35 0.48
N PRO A 91 10.01 15.56 -0.40
CA PRO A 91 10.01 14.95 -1.72
C PRO A 91 9.92 13.42 -1.71
N GLY A 92 10.35 12.77 -0.62
CA GLY A 92 10.30 11.31 -0.49
C GLY A 92 8.89 10.74 -0.33
N ALA A 93 7.89 11.58 -0.08
CA ALA A 93 6.50 11.19 0.07
C ALA A 93 5.62 11.54 -1.15
N ALA A 94 6.21 12.14 -2.19
CA ALA A 94 5.51 12.44 -3.43
C ALA A 94 5.29 11.17 -4.27
N LEU A 95 4.20 11.14 -5.05
CA LEU A 95 4.04 10.15 -6.11
C LEU A 95 5.14 10.33 -7.16
N VAL A 96 5.60 9.22 -7.75
CA VAL A 96 6.65 9.25 -8.78
C VAL A 96 6.18 9.97 -10.03
N SER A 97 7.05 10.77 -10.64
CA SER A 97 6.73 11.62 -11.80
C SER A 97 6.30 10.85 -13.05
N GLU A 98 6.67 9.58 -13.15
CA GLU A 98 6.36 8.70 -14.27
C GLU A 98 4.97 8.06 -14.16
N LEU A 99 4.33 8.15 -12.99
CA LEU A 99 2.94 7.74 -12.82
C LEU A 99 2.03 8.76 -13.51
N GLN A 100 1.07 8.27 -14.28
CA GLN A 100 0.06 9.10 -14.98
C GLN A 100 -1.00 9.59 -13.99
N VAL A 101 -0.61 10.51 -13.10
CA VAL A 101 -1.44 11.03 -12.00
C VAL A 101 -2.70 11.74 -12.48
N GLU A 102 -2.71 12.26 -13.70
CA GLU A 102 -3.86 12.86 -14.36
C GLU A 102 -5.00 11.87 -14.65
N LYS A 103 -4.73 10.56 -14.56
CA LYS A 103 -5.72 9.49 -14.70
C LYS A 103 -6.28 9.01 -13.37
N LEU A 104 -5.84 9.60 -12.25
CA LEU A 104 -6.34 9.27 -10.92
C LEU A 104 -7.53 10.17 -10.60
N ASP A 105 -8.53 9.58 -9.95
CA ASP A 105 -9.70 10.32 -9.48
C ASP A 105 -9.46 10.86 -8.05
N ARG A 106 -8.65 10.14 -7.26
CA ARG A 106 -8.37 10.51 -5.87
C ARG A 106 -7.00 10.03 -5.40
N VAL A 107 -6.45 10.77 -4.43
CA VAL A 107 -5.28 10.37 -3.66
C VAL A 107 -5.67 10.22 -2.19
N VAL A 108 -5.30 9.10 -1.58
CA VAL A 108 -5.56 8.80 -0.16
C VAL A 108 -4.24 8.70 0.59
N GLU A 109 -4.13 9.41 1.71
CA GLU A 109 -2.95 9.41 2.57
C GLU A 109 -3.16 8.52 3.80
N LYS A 110 -2.20 7.63 4.08
CA LYS A 110 -2.22 6.68 5.20
C LYS A 110 -0.97 6.80 6.08
N GLY A 111 -1.01 6.18 7.27
CA GLY A 111 0.14 6.19 8.20
C GLY A 111 0.40 7.54 8.88
N LYS A 112 -0.63 8.39 9.01
CA LYS A 112 -0.50 9.76 9.55
C LYS A 112 -0.38 9.82 11.08
N ARG A 113 -0.79 8.77 11.78
CA ARG A 113 -0.82 8.72 13.24
C ARG A 113 0.52 8.23 13.78
N ARG A 114 1.24 9.09 14.50
CA ARG A 114 2.60 8.79 14.98
C ARG A 114 2.70 7.49 15.79
N GLU A 115 1.67 7.11 16.54
CA GLU A 115 1.71 5.96 17.45
C GLU A 115 1.31 4.62 16.81
N VAL A 116 0.87 4.60 15.54
CA VAL A 116 0.25 3.41 14.94
C VAL A 116 0.73 3.21 13.50
N GLU A 117 1.23 2.01 13.19
CA GLU A 117 1.55 1.62 11.81
C GLU A 117 0.29 1.21 11.02
N MET A 118 0.22 1.60 9.76
CA MET A 118 -0.90 1.37 8.86
C MET A 118 -0.42 0.98 7.45
N TYR A 119 -0.18 -0.31 7.23
CA TYR A 119 0.15 -0.83 5.90
C TYR A 119 -1.04 -0.80 4.94
N SER A 120 -2.22 -1.19 5.41
CA SER A 120 -3.44 -1.21 4.61
C SER A 120 -3.87 0.20 4.27
N ALA A 121 -4.35 0.40 3.04
CA ALA A 121 -4.96 1.65 2.64
C ALA A 121 -6.35 1.86 3.25
N PHE A 122 -6.94 0.85 3.88
CA PHE A 122 -8.22 0.98 4.58
C PHE A 122 -8.00 1.47 6.02
N TYR A 123 -7.37 0.64 6.84
CA TYR A 123 -7.28 0.85 8.29
C TYR A 123 -5.92 0.47 8.87
N ASP A 124 -5.66 0.90 10.09
CA ASP A 124 -4.65 0.25 10.92
C ASP A 124 -5.13 -1.12 11.45
N PRO A 125 -4.25 -2.01 11.94
CA PRO A 125 -4.63 -3.37 12.32
C PRO A 125 -5.36 -3.48 13.67
N LEU A 126 -5.51 -2.38 14.42
CA LEU A 126 -6.20 -2.36 15.71
C LEU A 126 -7.72 -2.31 15.53
N GLN A 127 -8.47 -2.96 16.42
CA GLN A 127 -9.92 -3.08 16.31
C GLN A 127 -10.67 -2.57 17.55
N SER A 128 -10.02 -2.47 18.71
CA SER A 128 -10.70 -2.29 19.98
C SER A 128 -10.22 -1.07 20.80
N PRO A 129 -10.41 0.19 20.35
CA PRO A 129 -11.02 0.59 19.08
C PRO A 129 -9.98 0.74 17.95
N ARG A 130 -10.45 0.75 16.71
CA ARG A 130 -9.66 1.19 15.55
C ARG A 130 -9.14 2.61 15.78
N CYS A 131 -7.91 2.87 15.35
CA CYS A 131 -7.19 4.10 15.66
C CYS A 131 -7.05 5.06 14.47
N SER A 132 -7.09 4.53 13.25
CA SER A 132 -6.88 5.20 11.98
C SER A 132 -7.77 4.58 10.92
N ASP A 133 -8.48 5.44 10.21
CA ASP A 133 -9.31 5.12 9.06
C ASP A 133 -8.96 6.12 7.96
N SER A 134 -8.69 5.63 6.75
CA SER A 134 -8.34 6.50 5.62
C SER A 134 -9.55 7.12 4.91
N GLY A 135 -10.76 6.60 5.17
CA GLY A 135 -11.98 6.88 4.42
C GLY A 135 -12.06 6.13 3.08
N LEU A 136 -11.17 5.17 2.81
CA LEU A 136 -11.18 4.40 1.57
C LEU A 136 -12.45 3.54 1.43
N ALA A 137 -12.89 2.87 2.50
CA ALA A 137 -14.11 2.07 2.46
C ALA A 137 -15.34 2.91 2.10
N GLU A 138 -15.50 4.06 2.75
CA GLU A 138 -16.58 5.01 2.46
C GLU A 138 -16.52 5.45 0.99
N ALA A 139 -15.35 5.83 0.48
CA ALA A 139 -15.17 6.23 -0.92
C ALA A 139 -15.58 5.14 -1.92
N LEU A 140 -15.26 3.88 -1.62
CA LEU A 140 -15.64 2.75 -2.48
C LEU A 140 -17.14 2.45 -2.42
N VAL A 141 -17.77 2.62 -1.26
CA VAL A 141 -19.22 2.47 -1.09
C VAL A 141 -20.00 3.56 -1.82
N GLU A 142 -19.55 4.82 -1.73
CA GLU A 142 -20.16 5.96 -2.40
C GLU A 142 -20.23 5.78 -3.93
N GLU A 143 -19.20 5.17 -4.51
CA GLU A 143 -19.11 4.88 -5.96
C GLU A 143 -19.69 3.52 -6.35
N GLY A 144 -20.31 2.79 -5.40
CA GLY A 144 -20.95 1.49 -5.66
C GLY A 144 -19.99 0.40 -6.13
N ILE A 145 -18.72 0.47 -5.73
CA ILE A 145 -17.68 -0.47 -6.17
C ILE A 145 -17.93 -1.87 -5.59
N THR A 146 -17.82 -2.91 -6.42
CA THR A 146 -17.95 -4.32 -6.00
C THR A 146 -16.63 -5.10 -6.10
N ASP A 147 -15.73 -4.64 -6.97
CA ASP A 147 -14.50 -5.33 -7.32
C ASP A 147 -13.30 -4.39 -7.15
N VAL A 148 -12.27 -4.85 -6.45
CA VAL A 148 -11.07 -4.06 -6.13
C VAL A 148 -9.83 -4.74 -6.72
N TYR A 149 -9.08 -3.98 -7.51
CA TYR A 149 -7.81 -4.41 -8.10
C TYR A 149 -6.67 -3.68 -7.43
N VAL A 150 -5.75 -4.42 -6.81
CA VAL A 150 -4.64 -3.86 -6.05
C VAL A 150 -3.33 -4.05 -6.81
N VAL A 151 -2.60 -2.95 -6.97
CA VAL A 151 -1.25 -2.89 -7.52
C VAL A 151 -0.40 -1.91 -6.72
N GLY A 152 0.90 -1.85 -6.99
CA GLY A 152 1.81 -0.93 -6.33
C GLY A 152 2.83 -1.66 -5.47
N LEU A 153 3.34 -0.96 -4.46
CA LEU A 153 4.40 -1.43 -3.59
C LEU A 153 4.00 -1.33 -2.11
N ALA A 154 4.45 -2.22 -1.24
CA ALA A 154 5.11 -3.49 -1.55
C ALA A 154 4.12 -4.66 -1.53
N PHE A 155 4.35 -5.66 -2.39
CA PHE A 155 3.51 -6.87 -2.50
C PHE A 155 3.24 -7.51 -1.15
N ASP A 156 4.30 -7.71 -0.35
CA ASP A 156 4.30 -8.41 0.93
C ASP A 156 3.88 -7.55 2.14
N TYR A 157 3.60 -6.25 1.92
CA TYR A 157 3.16 -5.30 2.96
C TYR A 157 1.89 -4.57 2.52
N CYS A 158 2.01 -3.32 2.02
CA CYS A 158 0.87 -2.46 1.74
C CYS A 158 -0.12 -3.06 0.75
N VAL A 159 0.36 -3.73 -0.30
CA VAL A 159 -0.52 -4.39 -1.30
C VAL A 159 -1.28 -5.54 -0.65
N LYS A 160 -0.58 -6.46 0.01
CA LYS A 160 -1.21 -7.57 0.74
C LYS A 160 -2.21 -7.08 1.78
N ALA A 161 -1.82 -6.15 2.65
CA ALA A 161 -2.67 -5.65 3.73
C ALA A 161 -3.94 -4.98 3.18
N THR A 162 -3.79 -4.17 2.12
CA THR A 162 -4.93 -3.53 1.43
C THR A 162 -5.84 -4.56 0.78
N ALA A 163 -5.29 -5.58 0.11
CA ALA A 163 -6.09 -6.62 -0.51
C ALA A 163 -6.85 -7.47 0.52
N VAL A 164 -6.22 -7.78 1.65
CA VAL A 164 -6.85 -8.51 2.75
C VAL A 164 -8.00 -7.71 3.35
N ASP A 165 -7.83 -6.41 3.59
CA ASP A 165 -8.91 -5.60 4.15
C ASP A 165 -10.03 -5.34 3.13
N ALA A 166 -9.72 -5.12 1.84
CA ALA A 166 -10.74 -5.07 0.79
C ALA A 166 -11.59 -6.36 0.78
N ARG A 167 -10.95 -7.52 0.91
CA ARG A 167 -11.66 -8.79 0.97
C ARG A 167 -12.56 -8.92 2.21
N LYS A 168 -12.12 -8.43 3.37
CA LYS A 168 -12.90 -8.42 4.62
C LYS A 168 -14.09 -7.47 4.55
N GLU A 169 -13.94 -6.34 3.88
CA GLU A 169 -15.03 -5.38 3.59
C GLU A 169 -16.03 -5.91 2.55
N GLY A 170 -15.75 -7.07 1.94
CA GLY A 170 -16.69 -7.79 1.08
C GLY A 170 -16.46 -7.62 -0.41
N TYR A 171 -15.43 -6.88 -0.82
CA TYR A 171 -15.12 -6.69 -2.24
C TYR A 171 -14.51 -7.96 -2.86
N ALA A 172 -14.91 -8.25 -4.11
CA ALA A 172 -14.19 -9.20 -4.94
C ALA A 172 -12.79 -8.63 -5.22
N THR A 173 -11.75 -9.25 -4.68
CA THR A 173 -10.42 -8.63 -4.64
C THR A 173 -9.41 -9.41 -5.45
N VAL A 174 -8.65 -8.70 -6.27
CA VAL A 174 -7.58 -9.25 -7.11
C VAL A 174 -6.32 -8.42 -6.94
N VAL A 175 -5.16 -9.08 -6.84
CA VAL A 175 -3.85 -8.44 -6.93
C VAL A 175 -3.28 -8.68 -8.33
N VAL A 176 -2.92 -7.62 -9.04
CA VAL A 176 -2.29 -7.75 -10.37
C VAL A 176 -0.78 -7.87 -10.20
N ARG A 177 -0.27 -9.09 -10.31
CA ARG A 177 1.13 -9.50 -10.08
C ARG A 177 2.14 -8.63 -10.81
N ASP A 178 1.90 -8.34 -12.08
CA ASP A 178 2.86 -7.61 -12.92
C ASP A 178 3.02 -6.14 -12.46
N GLY A 179 2.00 -5.62 -11.77
CA GLY A 179 1.96 -4.28 -11.19
C GLY A 179 2.52 -4.20 -9.77
N THR A 180 3.27 -5.21 -9.28
CA THR A 180 3.81 -5.19 -7.91
C THR A 180 5.22 -5.78 -7.78
N ARG A 181 5.90 -5.45 -6.68
CA ARG A 181 7.17 -6.03 -6.22
C ARG A 181 7.16 -6.11 -4.69
N ALA A 182 7.79 -7.14 -4.15
CA ALA A 182 7.96 -7.34 -2.71
C ALA A 182 9.20 -6.62 -2.19
N VAL A 183 9.18 -6.17 -0.92
CA VAL A 183 10.39 -5.75 -0.20
C VAL A 183 11.33 -6.94 -0.06
N ASP A 184 10.80 -8.08 0.37
CA ASP A 184 11.52 -9.34 0.43
C ASP A 184 10.95 -10.32 -0.58
N ALA A 185 11.70 -10.54 -1.67
CA ALA A 185 11.31 -11.48 -2.73
C ALA A 185 11.14 -12.92 -2.21
N GLY A 186 11.79 -13.29 -1.10
CA GLY A 186 11.63 -14.60 -0.47
C GLY A 186 10.23 -14.84 0.10
N ASN A 187 9.46 -13.77 0.35
CA ASN A 187 8.08 -13.88 0.85
C ASN A 187 7.05 -14.14 -0.26
N TRP A 188 7.44 -14.14 -1.54
CA TRP A 188 6.50 -14.17 -2.65
C TRP A 188 5.50 -15.34 -2.58
N GLU A 189 6.01 -16.57 -2.57
CA GLU A 189 5.17 -17.79 -2.56
C GLU A 189 4.29 -17.87 -1.31
N LYS A 190 4.83 -17.47 -0.16
CA LYS A 190 4.09 -17.43 1.10
C LYS A 190 2.92 -16.46 1.02
N VAL A 191 3.15 -15.25 0.53
CA VAL A 191 2.11 -14.21 0.43
C VAL A 191 1.06 -14.60 -0.62
N CYS A 192 1.45 -15.20 -1.74
CA CYS A 192 0.49 -15.76 -2.70
C CYS A 192 -0.43 -16.78 -2.04
N GLY A 193 0.12 -17.78 -1.34
CA GLY A 193 -0.68 -18.81 -0.67
C GLY A 193 -1.61 -18.25 0.41
N GLU A 194 -1.19 -17.23 1.15
CA GLU A 194 -2.03 -16.53 2.13
C GLU A 194 -3.19 -15.77 1.46
N LEU A 195 -2.93 -15.06 0.37
CA LEU A 195 -3.96 -14.33 -0.39
C LEU A 195 -4.96 -15.30 -1.04
N GLU A 196 -4.47 -16.34 -1.70
CA GLU A 196 -5.30 -17.38 -2.32
C GLU A 196 -6.18 -18.11 -1.29
N GLY A 197 -5.63 -18.42 -0.12
CA GLY A 197 -6.39 -19.01 0.99
C GLY A 197 -7.53 -18.13 1.51
N LEU A 198 -7.49 -16.81 1.26
CA LEU A 198 -8.56 -15.86 1.56
C LEU A 198 -9.49 -15.60 0.37
N GLY A 199 -9.29 -16.30 -0.75
CA GLY A 199 -10.02 -16.11 -2.00
C GLY A 199 -9.64 -14.82 -2.74
N ILE A 200 -8.41 -14.33 -2.55
CA ILE A 200 -7.85 -13.19 -3.26
C ILE A 200 -6.94 -13.72 -4.36
N GLY A 201 -7.32 -13.51 -5.62
CA GLY A 201 -6.52 -13.96 -6.76
C GLY A 201 -5.26 -13.12 -6.95
N VAL A 202 -4.12 -13.76 -7.19
CA VAL A 202 -2.88 -13.09 -7.64
C VAL A 202 -2.66 -13.43 -9.11
N VAL A 203 -3.03 -12.51 -10.00
CA VAL A 203 -3.15 -12.78 -11.45
C VAL A 203 -2.24 -11.89 -12.29
N GLY A 204 -1.92 -12.31 -13.51
CA GLY A 204 -1.18 -11.50 -14.48
C GLY A 204 -2.05 -10.39 -15.10
N VAL A 205 -1.43 -9.33 -15.61
CA VAL A 205 -2.11 -8.21 -16.26
C VAL A 205 -2.87 -8.63 -17.53
N GLU A 206 -2.48 -9.76 -18.14
CA GLU A 206 -3.16 -10.34 -19.32
C GLU A 206 -4.21 -11.39 -18.96
N SER A 207 -4.56 -11.55 -17.68
CA SER A 207 -5.59 -12.51 -17.24
C SER A 207 -6.99 -12.08 -17.67
N GLU A 208 -7.93 -13.02 -17.70
CA GLU A 208 -9.32 -12.72 -18.05
C GLU A 208 -9.99 -11.81 -17.01
N GLU A 209 -9.59 -11.94 -15.74
CA GLU A 209 -10.04 -11.05 -14.66
C GLU A 209 -9.64 -9.60 -14.91
N VAL A 210 -8.45 -9.33 -15.46
CA VAL A 210 -8.07 -7.94 -15.80
C VAL A 210 -8.71 -7.49 -17.10
N LYS A 211 -8.74 -8.37 -18.11
CA LYS A 211 -9.33 -8.06 -19.42
C LYS A 211 -10.82 -7.74 -19.36
N ARG A 212 -11.58 -8.33 -18.43
CA ARG A 212 -13.02 -8.04 -18.28
C ARG A 212 -13.29 -6.56 -17.99
N VAL A 213 -12.37 -5.85 -17.35
CA VAL A 213 -12.50 -4.41 -17.08
C VAL A 213 -12.57 -3.63 -18.40
N GLY A 214 -11.84 -4.06 -19.43
CA GLY A 214 -11.83 -3.42 -20.75
C GLY A 214 -12.89 -3.93 -21.73
N ARG A 215 -13.77 -4.85 -21.32
CA ARG A 215 -14.87 -5.32 -22.16
C ARG A 215 -16.10 -4.47 -21.83
N ASP A 216 -16.61 -3.77 -22.83
CA ASP A 216 -17.93 -3.14 -22.78
C ASP A 216 -19.00 -4.25 -22.80
N GLU A 217 -19.21 -4.92 -21.67
CA GLU A 217 -20.36 -5.80 -21.48
C GLU A 217 -21.32 -5.18 -20.45
N PHE A 218 -21.94 -4.08 -20.87
CA PHE A 218 -23.24 -3.60 -20.41
C PHE A 218 -24.11 -3.23 -21.61
#